data_AF-A0A0A9EYD3-F1
#
_entry.id   AF-A0A0A9EYD3-F1
#
_cell.length_a   1.000
_cell.length_b   1.000
_cell.length_c   1.000
_cell.angle_alpha   90.00
_cell.angle_beta   90.00
_cell.angle_gamma   90.00
#
_symmetry.space_group_name_H-M   'P 1'
#
loop_
_entity.id
_entity.type
_entity.pdbx_description
1 polymer ?
#
loop_
_entity_poly.entity_id
_entity_poly.type
_entity_poly.pdbx_seq_one_letter_code
_entity_poly.pdbx_strand_id
1 'polypeptide(L)' 'MRLYDLPSKLLCRVLNVELKAETDTDEVYAQIMLMPEPEVISLL' A
#
# COMPACT_ATOMS: atom_id res chain seq x y z
N MET A 1 -13.91 -17.36 4.23
CA MET A 1 -13.26 -16.19 3.60
C MET A 1 -14.33 -15.37 2.90
N ARG A 2 -14.38 -14.05 3.11
CA ARG A 2 -15.35 -13.19 2.39
C ARG A 2 -14.72 -12.77 1.07
N LEU A 3 -15.46 -12.89 -0.03
CA LEU A 3 -15.04 -12.34 -1.32
C LEU A 3 -15.41 -10.86 -1.33
N TYR A 4 -14.41 -10.00 -1.40
CA TYR A 4 -14.59 -8.60 -1.76
C TYR A 4 -14.25 -8.45 -3.23
N ASP A 5 -14.99 -7.63 -3.95
CA ASP A 5 -14.71 -7.29 -5.35
C ASP A 5 -13.56 -6.27 -5.41
N LEU A 6 -12.36 -6.74 -5.06
CA LEU A 6 -11.16 -5.92 -5.03
C LEU A 6 -10.44 -6.05 -6.38
N PRO A 7 -10.00 -4.94 -7.00
CA PRO A 7 -9.19 -5.04 -8.20
C PRO A 7 -7.85 -5.74 -7.90
N SER A 8 -7.25 -6.33 -8.94
CA SER A 8 -5.95 -7.02 -8.82
C SER A 8 -4.79 -6.06 -8.48
N LYS A 9 -4.98 -4.76 -8.72
CA LYS A 9 -4.05 -3.67 -8.38
C LYS A 9 -4.83 -2.42 -7.99
N LEU A 10 -4.32 -1.69 -7.01
CA LEU A 10 -4.88 -0.41 -6.55
C LEU A 10 -3.84 0.69 -6.79
N LEU A 11 -4.26 1.79 -7.43
CA LEU A 11 -3.44 2.98 -7.54
C LEU A 11 -3.48 3.73 -6.21
N CYS A 12 -2.30 3.99 -5.64
CA CYS A 12 -2.19 4.68 -4.35
C CYS A 12 -1.10 5.75 -4.40
N ARG A 13 -1.32 6.84 -3.66
CA ARG A 13 -0.29 7.80 -3.27
C ARG A 13 0.46 7.26 -2.06
N VAL A 14 1.79 7.34 -2.11
CA VAL A 14 2.64 7.07 -0.95
C VAL A 14 2.64 8.33 -0.07
N LEU A 15 2.15 8.19 1.16
CA LEU A 15 2.15 9.28 2.14
C LEU A 15 3.43 9.29 2.97
N ASN A 16 3.94 8.12 3.34
CA ASN A 16 5.14 7.99 4.13
C ASN A 16 5.84 6.64 3.89
N VAL A 17 7.15 6.62 4.09
CA VAL A 17 7.99 5.42 4.08
C VAL A 17 8.89 5.46 5.31
N GLU A 18 8.73 4.49 6.20
CA GLU A 18 9.63 4.31 7.36
C GLU A 18 10.47 3.06 7.15
N LEU A 19 11.78 3.22 7.20
CA LEU A 19 12.73 2.11 7.13
C LEU A 19 13.04 1.64 8.55
N LYS A 20 12.89 0.34 8.78
CA LYS A 20 13.03 -0.29 10.09
C LYS A 20 13.87 -1.56 9.96
N ALA A 21 14.42 -1.99 11.08
CA ALA A 21 15.05 -3.29 11.22
C ALA A 21 14.57 -3.91 12.53
N GLU A 22 14.25 -5.20 12.50
CA GLU A 22 14.00 -5.94 13.73
C GLU A 22 15.28 -6.02 14.56
N THR A 23 15.16 -5.73 15.85
CA THR A 23 16.34 -5.51 16.73
C THR A 23 17.13 -6.80 16.96
N ASP A 24 16.46 -7.95 16.95
CA ASP A 24 17.07 -9.23 17.30
C ASP A 24 17.53 -10.03 16.07
N THR A 25 16.97 -9.77 14.89
CA THR A 25 17.21 -10.57 13.69
C THR A 25 17.93 -9.82 12.57
N ASP A 26 18.14 -8.50 12.75
CA ASP A 26 18.60 -7.58 11.69
C ASP A 26 17.74 -7.65 10.41
N GLU A 27 16.51 -8.16 10.49
CA GLU A 27 15.59 -8.22 9.36
C GLU A 27 15.12 -6.82 9.01
N VAL A 28 15.49 -6.35 7.82
CA VAL A 28 15.12 -5.01 7.33
C VAL A 28 13.74 -5.05 6.69
N TYR A 29 12.90 -4.07 7.04
CA TYR A 29 11.57 -3.91 6.46
C TYR A 29 11.22 -2.44 6.30
N ALA A 30 10.20 -2.16 5.48
CA ALA A 30 9.67 -0.83 5.28
C ALA A 30 8.19 -0.80 5.64
N GLN A 31 7.79 0.19 6.44
CA GLN A 31 6.39 0.53 6.63
C GLN A 31 6.00 1.61 5.62
N ILE A 32 5.05 1.29 4.74
CA ILE A 32 4.57 2.20 3.71
C ILE A 32 3.13 2.59 4.02
N MET A 33 2.89 3.89 4.19
CA MET A 33 1.53 4.42 4.35
C MET A 33 0.98 4.82 2.98
N LEU A 34 -0.15 4.24 2.60
CA LEU A 34 -0.78 4.43 1.30
C LEU A 34 -2.14 5.12 1.44
N MET A 35 -2.41 6.08 0.57
CA MET A 35 -3.75 6.63 0.33
C MET A 35 -4.21 6.18 -1.05
N PRO A 36 -5.32 5.44 -1.18
CA PRO A 36 -5.88 5.13 -2.49
C PRO A 36 -6.14 6.41 -3.28
N GLU A 37 -5.65 6.48 -4.51
CA GLU A 37 -6.13 7.51 -5.42
C GLU A 37 -7.54 7.12 -5.87
N PRO A 38 -8.47 8.08 -6.03
CA PRO A 38 -9.72 7.78 -6.70
C PRO A 38 -9.39 7.19 -8.08
N GLU A 39 -10.06 6.10 -8.45
CA GLU A 39 -10.01 5.65 -9.84
C GLU A 39 -10.47 6.83 -10.69
N VAL A 40 -9.54 7.34 -11.51
CA VAL A 40 -9.92 8.22 -12.60
C VAL A 40 -10.70 7.34 -13.56
N ILE A 41 -12.00 7.18 -13.28
CA ILE A 41 -12.95 6.83 -14.31
C ILE A 41 -12.84 8.01 -15.27
N SER A 42 -12.09 7.84 -16.35
CA SER A 42 -12.15 8.72 -17.50
C SER A 42 -13.59 8.65 -17.98
N LEU A 43 -14.44 9.52 -17.43
CA LEU A 43 -15.74 9.86 -17.99
C LEU A 43 -15.46 10.76 -19.20
N LEU A 44 -14.92 10.13 -20.24
CA LEU A 44 -14.91 10.53 -21.65
C LEU A 44 -14.99 9.26 -22.49
#